data_AF-A0A523WPC9-F1
#
_entry.id   AF-A0A523WPC9-F1
#
_cell.length_a   1.000
_cell.length_b   1.000
_cell.length_c   1.000
_cell.angle_alpha   90.00
_cell.angle_beta   90.00
_cell.angle_gamma   90.00
#
_symmetry.space_group_name_H-M   'P 1'
#
loop_
_entity.id
_entity.type
_entity.pdbx_description
1 polymer ?
#
loop_
_entity_poly.entity_id
_entity_poly.type
_entity_poly.pdbx_seq_one_letter_code
_entity_poly.pdbx_strand_id
1 'polypeptide(L)' 'MPRRGKRYIEAAKKIDRLKKYTFKEAIELSTDSSYVKFDATVDMSIRLGVDPRHADQMVRGTVSLP' A
#
# COMPACT_ATOMS: atom_id res chain seq x y z
N MET A 1 18.05 9.78 3.73
CA MET A 1 17.29 8.54 3.45
C MET A 1 18.27 7.48 2.98
N PRO A 2 18.20 6.24 3.48
CA PRO A 2 19.08 5.16 3.01
C PRO A 2 18.86 4.92 1.50
N ARG A 3 19.94 4.58 0.78
CA ARG A 3 19.89 4.24 -0.64
C ARG A 3 18.97 3.03 -0.84
N ARG A 4 17.88 3.22 -1.58
CA ARG A 4 16.95 2.14 -1.93
C ARG A 4 17.61 1.22 -2.96
N GLY A 5 17.36 -0.09 -2.88
CA GLY A 5 17.91 -1.06 -3.82
C GLY A 5 17.39 -0.86 -5.25
N LYS A 6 18.15 -1.32 -6.26
CA LYS A 6 17.82 -1.14 -7.69
C LYS A 6 16.41 -1.61 -8.05
N ARG A 7 16.00 -2.79 -7.55
CA ARG A 7 14.67 -3.36 -7.77
C ARG A 7 13.53 -2.47 -7.26
N TYR A 8 13.72 -1.82 -6.11
CA TYR A 8 12.73 -0.88 -5.58
C TYR A 8 12.59 0.35 -6.48
N ILE A 9 13.70 0.85 -7.00
CA ILE A 9 13.70 2.04 -7.87
C ILE A 9 12.98 1.73 -9.19
N GLU A 10 13.20 0.55 -9.75
CA GLU A 10 12.49 0.09 -10.96
C GLU A 10 10.99 -0.08 -10.71
N ALA A 11 10.60 -0.71 -9.60
CA ALA A 11 9.20 -0.82 -9.19
C ALA A 11 8.53 0.56 -9.06
N ALA A 12 9.20 1.49 -8.38
CA ALA A 12 8.68 2.83 -8.12
C ALA A 12 8.53 3.68 -9.39
N LYS A 13 9.30 3.41 -10.45
CA LYS A 13 9.15 4.10 -11.76
C LYS A 13 7.89 3.68 -12.50
N LYS A 14 7.39 2.46 -12.29
CA LYS A 14 6.16 1.95 -12.91
C LYS A 14 4.90 2.58 -12.30
N ILE A 15 5.03 3.15 -11.10
CA ILE A 15 3.91 3.69 -10.32
C ILE A 15 3.92 5.22 -10.40
N ASP A 16 2.96 5.79 -11.13
CA ASP A 16 2.67 7.23 -11.05
C ASP A 16 1.94 7.55 -9.74
N ARG A 17 2.49 8.47 -8.94
CA ARG A 17 1.94 8.89 -7.65
C ARG A 17 0.78 9.88 -7.76
N LEU A 18 0.61 10.53 -8.92
CA LEU A 18 -0.42 11.52 -9.15
C LEU A 18 -1.68 10.91 -9.78
N LYS A 19 -1.54 9.74 -10.41
CA LYS A 19 -2.67 9.01 -11.00
C LYS A 19 -3.47 8.28 -9.92
N LYS A 20 -4.79 8.43 -9.96
CA LYS A 20 -5.71 7.57 -9.22
C LYS A 20 -5.96 6.30 -10.03
N TYR A 21 -5.49 5.17 -9.54
CA TYR A 21 -5.77 3.86 -10.14
C TYR A 21 -7.11 3.34 -9.66
N THR A 22 -7.78 2.58 -10.52
CA THR A 22 -8.92 1.76 -10.08
C THR A 22 -8.44 0.58 -9.24
N PHE A 23 -9.32 -0.02 -8.44
CA PHE A 23 -8.96 -1.12 -7.54
C PHE A 23 -8.30 -2.30 -8.26
N LYS A 24 -8.83 -2.65 -9.44
CA LYS A 24 -8.30 -3.76 -10.26
C LYS A 24 -6.90 -3.45 -10.79
N GLU A 25 -6.70 -2.27 -11.36
CA GLU A 25 -5.38 -1.83 -11.84
C GLU A 25 -4.36 -1.74 -10.71
N ALA A 26 -4.79 -1.32 -9.51
CA ALA A 26 -3.92 -1.23 -8.34
C ALA A 26 -3.44 -2.61 -7.87
N ILE A 27 -4.30 -3.64 -7.90
CA ILE A 27 -3.91 -5.01 -7.56
C ILE A 27 -2.92 -5.57 -8.60
N GLU A 28 -3.24 -5.42 -9.88
CA GLU A 28 -2.37 -5.90 -10.98
C GLU A 28 -0.97 -5.25 -10.89
N LEU A 29 -0.91 -3.92 -10.71
CA LEU A 29 0.35 -3.20 -10.52
C LEU A 29 1.10 -3.63 -9.27
N SER A 30 0.40 -3.93 -8.18
CA SER A 30 1.02 -4.40 -6.94
C SER A 30 1.72 -5.74 -7.14
N THR A 31 1.06 -6.69 -7.82
CA THR A 31 1.65 -7.99 -8.15
C THR A 31 2.81 -7.85 -9.15
N ASP A 32 2.67 -7.02 -10.18
CA ASP A 32 3.72 -6.79 -11.20
C ASP A 32 4.95 -6.04 -10.66
N SER A 33 4.77 -5.31 -9.57
CA SER A 33 5.85 -4.62 -8.86
C SER A 33 6.57 -5.51 -7.83
N SER A 34 6.09 -6.75 -7.64
CA SER A 34 6.70 -7.73 -6.75
C SER A 34 7.89 -8.43 -7.41
N TYR A 35 9.09 -8.15 -6.92
CA TYR A 35 10.35 -8.78 -7.38
C TYR A 35 10.85 -9.88 -6.42
N VAL A 36 10.02 -10.26 -5.46
CA VAL A 36 10.34 -11.29 -4.46
C VAL A 36 9.94 -12.68 -4.97
N LYS A 37 10.70 -13.69 -4.57
CA LYS A 37 10.51 -15.09 -4.97
C LYS A 37 9.61 -15.88 -4.00
N PHE A 38 9.02 -15.20 -3.03
CA PHE A 38 8.19 -15.77 -1.97
C PHE A 38 6.81 -15.11 -1.99
N ASP A 39 5.84 -15.71 -1.29
CA ASP A 39 4.49 -15.16 -1.16
C ASP A 39 4.50 -13.82 -0.42
N ALA A 40 4.34 -12.75 -1.19
CA ALA A 40 4.33 -11.40 -0.68
C ALA A 40 2.97 -11.05 -0.06
N THR A 41 2.99 -10.36 1.07
CA THR A 41 1.78 -9.81 1.69
C THR A 41 1.41 -8.47 1.05
N VAL A 42 0.13 -8.29 0.76
CA VAL A 42 -0.43 -7.00 0.32
C VAL A 42 -0.93 -6.24 1.54
N ASP A 43 -0.48 -5.00 1.70
CA ASP A 43 -0.91 -4.09 2.76
C ASP A 43 -1.63 -2.87 2.16
N MET A 44 -2.63 -2.34 2.86
CA MET A 44 -3.39 -1.17 2.45
C MET A 44 -3.25 -0.05 3.48
N SER A 45 -2.55 1.01 3.10
CA SER A 45 -2.43 2.21 3.92
C SER A 45 -3.58 3.17 3.69
N ILE A 46 -4.43 3.35 4.71
CA ILE A 46 -5.58 4.26 4.67
C ILE A 46 -5.31 5.42 5.63
N ARG A 47 -5.30 6.65 5.11
CA ARG A 47 -5.23 7.84 5.96
C ARG A 47 -6.64 8.19 6.44
N LEU A 48 -6.93 7.89 7.70
CA LEU A 48 -8.16 8.29 8.35
C LEU A 48 -8.07 9.77 8.77
N GLY A 49 -9.15 10.53 8.58
CA GLY A 49 -9.26 11.94 8.97
C GLY A 49 -9.61 12.15 10.44
N VAL A 50 -9.37 11.16 11.30
CA VAL A 50 -9.69 11.17 12.72
C VAL A 50 -8.56 11.81 13.52
N ASP A 51 -8.88 12.53 14.59
CA ASP A 51 -7.89 13.04 15.52
C ASP A 51 -7.64 12.00 16.63
N PRO A 52 -6.47 11.31 16.64
CA PRO A 52 -6.18 10.26 17.61
C PRO A 52 -6.02 10.79 19.05
N ARG A 53 -6.01 12.12 19.26
CA ARG A 53 -5.99 12.73 20.60
C ARG A 53 -7.35 12.65 21.31
N HIS A 54 -8.42 12.48 20.54
CA HIS A 54 -9.78 12.33 21.03
C HIS A 54 -10.15 10.83 21.03
N ALA A 55 -10.37 10.26 22.22
CA ALA A 55 -10.52 8.82 22.41
C ALA A 55 -11.73 8.21 21.67
N ASP A 56 -12.77 9.02 21.43
CA ASP A 56 -13.99 8.70 20.70
C ASP A 56 -13.78 8.56 19.19
N GLN A 57 -12.69 9.09 18.65
CA GLN A 57 -12.36 9.01 17.22
C GLN A 57 -11.37 7.89 16.88
N MET A 58 -10.97 7.08 17.86
CA MET A 58 -10.05 5.97 17.66
C MET A 58 -10.76 4.81 16.96
N VAL A 59 -10.42 4.56 15.69
CA VAL A 59 -10.97 3.43 14.93
C VAL A 59 -10.07 2.20 15.14
N ARG A 60 -10.57 1.23 15.91
CA ARG A 60 -9.92 -0.07 16.10
C ARG A 60 -10.95 -1.18 15.93
N GLY A 61 -10.79 -1.97 14.87
CA GLY A 61 -11.67 -3.10 14.57
C GLY A 61 -10.93 -4.20 13.85
N THR A 62 -11.47 -5.41 13.91
CA THR A 62 -11.05 -6.54 13.09
C THR A 62 -12.19 -6.89 12.14
N VAL A 63 -11.86 -7.34 10.94
CA VAL A 63 -12.85 -7.84 10.00
C VAL A 63 -12.37 -9.19 9.50
N SER A 64 -13.28 -10.16 9.37
CA SER A 64 -12.97 -11.41 8.69
C SER A 64 -13.04 -11.15 7.20
N LEU A 65 -11.92 -11.37 6.50
CA LEU A 65 -11.93 -11.39 5.06
C LEU A 65 -12.58 -12.72 4.59
N PRO A 66 -13.43 -12.68 3.55
CA PRO A 66 -13.95 -13.89 2.91
C PRO A 66 -12.86 -14.67 2.16
#